data_AF-A0A4Y2EWN3-F1
#
_entry.id   AF-A0A4Y2EWN3-F1
#
_cell.length_a   1.000
_cell.length_b   1.000
_cell.length_c   1.000
_cell.angle_alpha   90.00
_cell.angle_beta   90.00
_cell.angle_gamma   90.00
#
_symmetry.space_group_name_H-M   'P 1'
#
loop_
_entity.id
_entity.type
_entity.pdbx_description
1 polymer ?
#
loop_
_entity_poly.entity_id
_entity_poly.type
_entity_poly.pdbx_seq_one_letter_code
_entity_poly.pdbx_strand_id
1 'polypeptide(L)'
;MESSIDFLEADNYSSWRTDMKVLLMERNFWRIVTGTETKPEDENYKELRDFNYRKDKAYSTIYLNVSKAYRCVIDDIEDPVAAWKRLEEHFRPNSRARVIGLTDDFFSCRINPQEEMGIYAARIRSIVDQLKDAGKPISEWYQAFQLIRFLPAEFNDIVQYIYRWDDNEFKFDKILLQ
;
A
#
# COMPACT_ATOMS: atom_id res chain seq x y z
N MET A 1 -0.34 -19.37 20.05
CA MET A 1 -0.24 -17.92 20.23
C MET A 1 -1.29 -17.31 19.32
N GLU A 2 -2.21 -16.50 19.85
CA GLU A 2 -3.09 -15.73 18.96
C GLU A 2 -2.20 -14.75 18.19
N SER A 3 -2.21 -14.85 16.86
CA SER A 3 -1.59 -13.87 15.97
C SER A 3 -2.24 -12.51 16.27
N SER A 4 -1.50 -11.61 16.91
CA SER A 4 -1.92 -10.23 17.18
C SER A 4 -1.22 -9.31 16.20
N ILE A 5 -1.99 -8.46 15.55
CA ILE A 5 -1.48 -7.37 14.72
C ILE A 5 -1.69 -6.05 15.47
N ASP A 6 -1.03 -4.99 15.06
CA ASP A 6 -1.29 -3.66 15.62
C ASP A 6 -2.71 -3.20 15.28
N PHE A 7 -3.31 -2.36 16.13
CA PHE A 7 -4.62 -1.77 15.83
C PHE A 7 -4.51 -0.74 14.69
N LEU A 8 -5.57 -0.62 13.89
CA LEU A 8 -5.63 0.44 12.87
C LEU A 8 -5.72 1.82 13.54
N GLU A 9 -4.75 2.67 13.22
CA GLU A 9 -4.64 4.08 13.61
C GLU A 9 -4.46 4.96 12.36
N ALA A 10 -4.39 6.29 12.54
CA ALA A 10 -4.31 7.25 11.43
C ALA A 10 -3.10 7.09 10.50
N ASP A 11 -1.98 6.60 11.02
CA ASP A 11 -0.67 6.64 10.35
C ASP A 11 -0.16 5.26 9.90
N ASN A 12 -0.84 4.17 10.25
CA ASN A 12 -0.37 2.81 10.01
C ASN A 12 -1.21 2.00 9.01
N TYR A 13 -2.18 2.61 8.31
CA TYR A 13 -3.13 1.88 7.46
C TYR A 13 -2.47 0.95 6.43
N SER A 14 -1.35 1.33 5.80
CA SER A 14 -0.67 0.50 4.80
C SER A 14 -0.16 -0.82 5.40
N SER A 15 0.55 -0.73 6.53
CA SER A 15 1.05 -1.89 7.28
C SER A 15 -0.12 -2.71 7.85
N TRP A 16 -1.07 -2.04 8.53
CA TRP A 16 -2.25 -2.69 9.10
C TRP A 16 -3.04 -3.47 8.05
N ARG A 17 -3.26 -2.89 6.88
CA ARG A 17 -4.00 -3.55 5.78
C ARG A 17 -3.31 -4.83 5.34
N THR A 18 -1.98 -4.83 5.30
CA THR A 18 -1.19 -6.01 4.93
C THR A 18 -1.29 -7.09 5.99
N ASP A 19 -1.10 -6.73 7.27
CA ASP A 19 -1.15 -7.69 8.37
C ASP A 19 -2.56 -8.23 8.61
N MET A 20 -3.58 -7.38 8.53
CA MET A 20 -4.98 -7.77 8.62
C MET A 20 -5.38 -8.72 7.49
N LYS A 21 -4.91 -8.47 6.25
CA LYS A 21 -5.11 -9.41 5.15
C LYS A 21 -4.54 -10.80 5.48
N VAL A 22 -3.33 -10.86 6.04
CA VAL A 22 -2.70 -12.12 6.43
C VAL A 22 -3.49 -12.81 7.55
N LEU A 23 -3.95 -12.07 8.56
CA LEU A 23 -4.78 -12.59 9.64
C LEU A 23 -6.11 -13.17 9.12
N LEU A 24 -6.76 -12.50 8.18
CA LEU A 24 -7.99 -12.97 7.53
C LEU A 24 -7.74 -14.19 6.65
N MET A 25 -6.57 -14.32 6.03
CA MET A 25 -6.18 -15.51 5.27
C MET A 25 -5.96 -16.71 6.19
N GLU A 26 -5.23 -16.54 7.29
CA GLU A 26 -5.02 -17.57 8.32
C GLU A 26 -6.35 -18.16 8.79
N ARG A 27 -7.36 -17.30 8.96
CA ARG A 27 -8.69 -17.67 9.44
C ARG A 27 -9.69 -18.08 8.36
N ASN A 28 -9.28 -18.15 7.08
CA ASN A 28 -10.15 -18.43 5.93
C ASN A 28 -11.31 -17.43 5.71
N PHE A 29 -11.13 -16.18 6.11
CA PHE A 29 -12.13 -15.11 5.95
C PHE A 29 -11.84 -14.18 4.77
N TRP A 30 -10.61 -14.17 4.24
CA TRP A 30 -10.20 -13.24 3.19
C TRP A 30 -11.07 -13.31 1.92
N ARG A 31 -11.53 -14.52 1.54
CA ARG A 31 -12.41 -14.69 0.37
C ARG A 31 -13.80 -14.09 0.57
N ILE A 32 -14.29 -14.08 1.82
CA ILE A 32 -15.54 -13.39 2.20
C ILE A 32 -15.34 -11.88 2.10
N VAL A 33 -14.27 -11.34 2.69
CA VAL A 33 -13.97 -9.89 2.71
C VAL A 33 -13.76 -9.31 1.30
N THR A 34 -13.20 -10.10 0.38
CA THR A 34 -13.03 -9.70 -1.03
C THR A 34 -14.28 -9.94 -1.88
N GLY A 35 -15.32 -10.57 -1.35
CA GLY A 35 -16.51 -10.97 -2.12
C GLY A 35 -16.23 -12.03 -3.19
N THR A 36 -15.06 -12.67 -3.15
CA THR A 36 -14.69 -13.74 -4.11
C THR A 36 -15.49 -15.01 -3.83
N GLU A 37 -15.83 -15.24 -2.55
CA GLU A 37 -16.75 -16.28 -2.17
C GLU A 37 -18.18 -15.73 -2.13
N THR A 38 -19.05 -16.31 -2.96
CA THR A 38 -20.45 -15.89 -3.08
C THR A 38 -21.33 -16.60 -2.06
N LYS A 39 -22.41 -15.94 -1.67
CA LYS A 39 -23.45 -16.56 -0.83
C LYS A 39 -23.96 -17.83 -1.53
N PRO A 40 -23.96 -18.99 -0.86
CA PRO A 40 -24.51 -20.23 -1.41
C PRO A 40 -26.04 -20.13 -1.56
N GLU A 41 -26.61 -21.03 -2.37
CA GLU A 41 -28.06 -21.14 -2.54
C GLU A 41 -28.74 -21.52 -1.22
N ASP A 42 -29.91 -20.93 -0.96
CA ASP A 42 -30.59 -21.04 0.34
C ASP A 42 -31.07 -22.47 0.67
N GLU A 43 -31.14 -23.35 -0.34
CA GLU A 43 -31.49 -24.77 -0.18
C GLU A 43 -30.40 -25.59 0.54
N ASN A 44 -29.14 -25.11 0.52
CA ASN A 44 -28.04 -25.75 1.24
C ASN A 44 -27.80 -25.09 2.61
N TYR A 45 -28.67 -25.42 3.57
CA TYR A 45 -28.66 -24.85 4.91
C TYR A 45 -27.29 -24.94 5.63
N LYS A 46 -26.54 -26.03 5.42
CA LYS A 46 -25.24 -26.22 6.07
C LYS A 46 -24.20 -25.23 5.54
N GLU A 47 -24.12 -25.06 4.22
CA GLU A 47 -23.21 -24.11 3.59
C GLU A 47 -23.60 -22.67 3.88
N LEU A 48 -24.90 -22.35 3.84
CA LEU A 48 -25.39 -21.01 4.19
C LEU A 48 -25.03 -20.64 5.63
N ARG A 49 -25.22 -21.58 6.57
CA ARG A 49 -24.85 -21.36 7.98
C ARG A 49 -23.35 -21.14 8.16
N ASP A 50 -22.52 -21.93 7.48
CA ASP A 50 -21.06 -21.78 7.52
C ASP A 50 -20.61 -20.45 6.91
N PHE A 51 -21.18 -20.06 5.77
CA PHE A 51 -20.92 -18.78 5.11
C PHE A 51 -21.26 -17.60 6.04
N ASN A 52 -22.46 -17.59 6.62
CA ASN A 52 -22.88 -16.53 7.54
C ASN A 52 -21.99 -16.47 8.79
N TYR A 53 -21.63 -17.62 9.35
CA TYR A 53 -20.68 -17.67 10.48
C TYR A 53 -19.32 -17.05 10.11
N ARG A 54 -18.77 -17.37 8.94
CA ARG A 54 -17.51 -16.79 8.47
C ARG A 54 -17.66 -15.30 8.12
N LYS A 55 -18.83 -14.86 7.63
CA LYS A 55 -19.16 -13.45 7.42
C LYS A 55 -19.13 -12.66 8.73
N ASP A 56 -19.81 -13.14 9.76
CA ASP A 56 -19.84 -12.49 11.08
C ASP A 56 -18.45 -12.45 11.71
N LYS A 57 -17.68 -13.53 11.58
CA LYS A 57 -16.30 -13.61 12.07
C LYS A 57 -15.34 -12.71 11.29
N ALA A 58 -15.52 -12.57 9.98
CA ALA A 58 -14.75 -11.65 9.16
C ALA A 58 -14.96 -10.21 9.61
N TYR A 59 -16.22 -9.78 9.73
CA TYR A 59 -16.56 -8.44 10.21
C TYR A 59 -16.03 -8.19 11.62
N SER A 60 -16.31 -9.10 12.55
CA SER A 60 -15.84 -8.98 13.94
C SER A 60 -14.31 -8.90 14.04
N THR A 61 -13.60 -9.67 13.22
CA THR A 61 -12.13 -9.64 13.19
C THR A 61 -11.62 -8.28 12.72
N ILE A 62 -12.24 -7.71 11.67
CA ILE A 62 -11.91 -6.36 11.19
C ILE A 62 -12.17 -5.33 12.30
N TYR A 63 -13.41 -5.28 12.81
CA TYR A 63 -13.85 -4.30 13.81
C TYR A 63 -13.00 -4.31 15.09
N LEU A 64 -12.68 -5.50 15.61
CA LEU A 64 -11.91 -5.64 16.86
C LEU A 64 -10.46 -5.22 16.71
N ASN A 65 -9.91 -5.23 15.49
CA ASN A 65 -8.54 -4.78 15.19
C ASN A 65 -8.48 -3.33 14.67
N VAL A 66 -9.60 -2.59 14.70
CA VAL A 66 -9.61 -1.14 14.54
C VAL A 66 -9.55 -0.50 15.93
N SER A 67 -8.72 0.54 16.09
CA SER A 67 -8.63 1.25 17.36
C SER A 67 -9.97 1.88 17.71
N LYS A 68 -10.23 2.06 19.01
CA LYS A 68 -11.53 2.59 19.47
C LYS A 68 -11.87 3.95 18.85
N ALA A 69 -10.86 4.76 18.52
CA ALA A 69 -11.04 6.08 17.92
C ALA A 69 -11.67 6.02 16.51
N TYR A 70 -11.46 4.92 15.77
CA TYR A 70 -11.88 4.81 14.37
C TYR A 70 -12.96 3.75 14.11
N ARG A 71 -13.46 3.08 15.15
CA ARG A 71 -14.57 2.11 14.99
C ARG A 71 -15.84 2.74 14.43
N CYS A 72 -16.09 4.02 14.73
CA CYS A 72 -17.20 4.80 14.17
C CYS A 72 -17.16 4.95 12.65
N VAL A 73 -16.05 4.57 11.99
CA VAL A 73 -15.95 4.55 10.53
C VAL A 73 -16.79 3.41 9.92
N ILE A 74 -17.05 2.34 10.68
CA ILE A 74 -17.70 1.11 10.21
C ILE A 74 -18.74 0.54 11.19
N ASP A 75 -19.09 1.24 12.28
CA ASP A 75 -19.97 0.71 13.32
C ASP A 75 -21.43 0.54 12.88
N ASP A 76 -21.82 1.20 11.79
CA ASP A 76 -23.11 1.08 11.11
C ASP A 76 -23.11 0.04 9.99
N ILE A 77 -22.02 -0.71 9.78
CA ILE A 77 -21.86 -1.67 8.69
C ILE A 77 -21.67 -3.08 9.23
N GLU A 78 -22.55 -4.02 8.87
CA GLU A 78 -22.39 -5.44 9.25
C GLU A 78 -21.80 -6.30 8.12
N ASP A 79 -21.72 -5.77 6.90
CA ASP A 79 -21.14 -6.47 5.77
C ASP A 79 -19.61 -6.28 5.73
N PRO A 80 -18.80 -7.36 5.82
CA PRO A 80 -17.35 -7.25 5.89
C PRO A 80 -16.72 -6.70 4.60
N VAL A 81 -17.36 -6.87 3.43
CA VAL A 81 -16.87 -6.30 2.16
C VAL A 81 -17.04 -4.78 2.20
N ALA A 82 -18.22 -4.31 2.60
CA ALA A 82 -18.50 -2.89 2.75
C ALA A 82 -17.63 -2.24 3.84
N ALA A 83 -17.45 -2.90 5.00
CA ALA A 83 -16.62 -2.40 6.09
C ALA A 83 -15.15 -2.25 5.66
N TRP A 84 -14.59 -3.25 4.98
CA TRP A 84 -13.23 -3.19 4.45
C TRP A 84 -13.04 -2.02 3.48
N LYS A 85 -13.98 -1.85 2.54
CA LYS A 85 -13.95 -0.76 1.57
C LYS A 85 -14.05 0.61 2.23
N ARG A 86 -14.92 0.76 3.24
CA ARG A 86 -15.09 2.02 3.97
C ARG A 86 -13.85 2.43 4.75
N LEU A 87 -13.14 1.48 5.35
CA LEU A 87 -11.82 1.73 5.95
C LEU A 87 -10.80 2.13 4.89
N GLU A 88 -10.78 1.45 3.73
CA GLU A 88 -9.89 1.82 2.62
C GLU A 88 -10.15 3.24 2.13
N GLU A 89 -11.41 3.64 1.97
CA GLU A 89 -11.79 5.01 1.58
C GLU A 89 -11.46 6.06 2.65
N HIS A 90 -11.58 5.72 3.93
CA HIS A 90 -11.30 6.65 5.04
C HIS A 90 -9.79 6.87 5.26
N PHE A 91 -9.02 5.78 5.28
CA PHE A 91 -7.60 5.79 5.66
C PHE A 91 -6.63 5.79 4.48
N ARG A 92 -7.10 5.60 3.25
CA ARG A 92 -6.36 6.08 2.08
C ARG A 92 -6.88 7.46 1.73
N PRO A 93 -6.18 8.55 2.10
CA PRO A 93 -6.35 9.83 1.43
C PRO A 93 -5.85 9.69 -0.02
N ASN A 94 -6.63 9.05 -0.89
CA ASN A 94 -6.51 9.17 -2.34
C ASN A 94 -7.15 10.46 -2.83
N SER A 95 -7.11 11.53 -2.01
CA SER A 95 -7.56 12.83 -2.47
C SER A 95 -6.71 13.19 -3.68
N ARG A 96 -7.36 13.64 -4.75
CA ARG A 96 -6.65 14.02 -5.99
C ARG A 96 -5.52 15.01 -5.67
N ALA A 97 -5.75 15.91 -4.71
CA ALA A 97 -4.76 16.85 -4.22
C ALA A 97 -3.51 16.17 -3.63
N ARG A 98 -3.64 15.13 -2.79
CA ARG A 98 -2.48 14.41 -2.24
C ARG A 98 -1.69 13.69 -3.33
N VAL A 99 -2.39 12.99 -4.23
CA VAL A 99 -1.74 12.28 -5.34
C VAL A 99 -0.98 13.24 -6.24
N ILE A 100 -1.60 14.38 -6.58
CA ILE A 100 -0.96 15.44 -7.37
C ILE A 100 0.25 15.99 -6.61
N GLY A 101 0.11 16.32 -5.32
CA GLY A 101 1.22 16.81 -4.49
C GLY A 101 2.39 15.82 -4.43
N LEU A 102 2.13 14.54 -4.21
CA LEU A 102 3.18 13.50 -4.23
C LEU A 102 3.83 13.35 -5.62
N THR A 103 3.06 13.54 -6.69
CA THR A 103 3.60 13.51 -8.07
C THR A 103 4.50 14.72 -8.32
N ASP A 104 4.09 15.90 -7.87
CA ASP A 104 4.89 17.12 -7.93
C ASP A 104 6.16 16.99 -7.10
N ASP A 105 6.05 16.47 -5.88
CA ASP A 105 7.18 16.17 -4.98
C ASP A 105 8.14 15.18 -5.64
N PHE A 106 7.64 14.13 -6.31
CA PHE A 106 8.47 13.17 -7.01
C PHE A 106 9.32 13.86 -8.09
N PHE A 107 8.72 14.61 -9.01
CA PHE A 107 9.45 15.23 -10.12
C PHE A 107 10.31 16.43 -9.71
N SER A 108 9.98 17.08 -8.58
CA SER A 108 10.74 18.20 -8.02
C SER A 108 11.78 17.79 -6.98
N CYS A 109 11.79 16.52 -6.53
CA CYS A 109 12.76 16.00 -5.59
C CYS A 109 14.18 16.16 -6.15
N ARG A 110 15.01 16.96 -5.48
CA ARG A 110 16.40 17.22 -5.83
C ARG A 110 17.30 16.77 -4.70
N ILE A 111 18.53 16.41 -5.05
CA ILE A 111 19.59 16.23 -4.07
C ILE A 111 19.88 17.57 -3.41
N ASN A 112 19.94 17.58 -2.09
CA ASN A 112 20.31 18.76 -1.33
C ASN A 112 21.84 18.95 -1.33
N PRO A 113 22.35 20.17 -1.08
CA PRO A 113 23.78 20.36 -0.86
C PRO A 113 24.27 19.45 0.28
N GLN A 114 25.35 18.69 0.03
CA GLN A 114 25.96 17.76 0.97
C GLN A 114 25.10 16.53 1.35
N GLU A 115 23.96 16.29 0.69
CA GLU A 115 23.17 15.08 0.91
C GLU A 115 23.85 13.87 0.25
N GLU A 116 23.97 12.78 1.00
CA GLU A 116 24.46 11.52 0.46
C GLU A 116 23.44 10.91 -0.52
N MET A 117 23.94 10.28 -1.58
CA MET A 117 23.10 9.68 -2.63
C MET A 117 22.12 8.65 -2.07
N GLY A 118 22.51 7.87 -1.05
CA GLY A 118 21.62 6.93 -0.37
C GLY A 118 20.43 7.60 0.34
N ILE A 119 20.64 8.78 0.94
CA ILE A 119 19.55 9.55 1.58
C ILE A 119 18.61 10.14 0.52
N TYR A 120 19.17 10.69 -0.56
CA TYR A 120 18.38 11.15 -1.70
C TYR A 120 17.53 10.03 -2.31
N ALA A 121 18.13 8.85 -2.52
CA ALA A 121 17.43 7.66 -3.02
C ALA A 121 16.30 7.21 -2.07
N ALA A 122 16.54 7.23 -0.75
CA ALA A 122 15.52 6.88 0.24
C ALA A 122 14.32 7.83 0.20
N ARG A 123 14.54 9.14 -0.02
CA ARG A 123 13.46 10.12 -0.19
C ARG A 123 12.62 9.84 -1.43
N ILE A 124 13.26 9.58 -2.57
CA ILE A 124 12.54 9.20 -3.80
C ILE A 124 11.72 7.93 -3.55
N ARG A 125 12.33 6.91 -2.92
CA ARG A 125 11.66 5.63 -2.63
C ARG A 125 10.44 5.82 -1.74
N SER A 126 10.54 6.65 -0.70
CA SER A 126 9.42 6.99 0.17
C SER A 126 8.24 7.61 -0.61
N ILE A 127 8.50 8.51 -1.56
CA ILE A 127 7.43 9.10 -2.39
C ILE A 127 6.83 8.04 -3.33
N VAL A 128 7.67 7.19 -3.95
CA VAL A 128 7.23 6.09 -4.83
C VAL A 128 6.32 5.12 -4.07
N ASP A 129 6.68 4.74 -2.85
CA ASP A 129 5.90 3.84 -2.02
C ASP A 129 4.56 4.47 -1.62
N GLN A 130 4.56 5.76 -1.25
CA GLN A 130 3.30 6.49 -0.98
C GLN A 130 2.38 6.57 -2.20
N LEU A 131 2.93 6.79 -3.40
CA LEU A 131 2.16 6.81 -4.65
C LEU A 131 1.63 5.41 -5.01
N LYS A 132 2.42 4.36 -4.79
CA LYS A 132 1.99 2.96 -4.94
C LYS A 132 0.85 2.62 -3.97
N ASP A 133 0.98 3.04 -2.71
CA ASP A 133 -0.04 2.84 -1.67
C ASP A 133 -1.33 3.61 -1.98
N ALA A 134 -1.21 4.76 -2.65
CA ALA A 134 -2.34 5.51 -3.19
C ALA A 134 -2.96 4.90 -4.46
N GLY A 135 -2.44 3.76 -4.95
CA GLY A 135 -2.91 3.10 -6.17
C GLY A 135 -2.52 3.83 -7.46
N LYS A 136 -1.47 4.66 -7.41
CA LYS A 136 -0.92 5.45 -8.53
C LYS A 136 0.58 5.21 -8.67
N PRO A 137 1.03 3.96 -8.89
CA PRO A 137 2.45 3.66 -8.97
C PRO A 137 3.13 4.40 -10.13
N ILE A 138 4.36 4.86 -9.90
CA ILE A 138 5.23 5.45 -10.94
C ILE A 138 6.03 4.32 -11.61
N SER A 139 6.20 4.38 -12.93
CA SER A 139 6.96 3.37 -13.69
C SER A 139 8.42 3.30 -13.23
N GLU A 140 9.02 2.10 -13.29
CA GLU A 140 10.45 1.92 -12.92
C GLU A 140 11.37 2.85 -13.69
N TRP A 141 11.06 3.11 -14.96
CA TRP A 141 11.81 4.04 -15.81
C TRP A 141 11.86 5.46 -15.22
N TYR A 142 10.72 6.01 -14.77
CA TYR A 142 10.70 7.34 -14.17
C TYR A 142 11.41 7.37 -12.82
N GLN A 143 11.34 6.28 -12.04
CA GLN A 143 12.10 6.15 -10.79
C GLN A 143 13.61 6.23 -11.07
N ALA A 144 14.09 5.40 -12.00
CA ALA A 144 15.50 5.38 -12.42
C ALA A 144 15.95 6.74 -12.96
N PHE A 145 15.14 7.36 -13.82
CA PHE A 145 15.38 8.71 -14.33
C PHE A 145 15.51 9.75 -13.21
N GLN A 146 14.58 9.75 -12.24
CA GLN A 146 14.60 10.73 -11.16
C GLN A 146 15.84 10.61 -10.26
N LEU A 147 16.33 9.38 -10.05
CA LEU A 147 17.54 9.12 -9.26
C LEU A 147 18.78 9.78 -9.88
N ILE A 148 18.90 9.79 -11.21
CA ILE A 148 20.09 10.34 -11.89
C ILE A 148 19.94 11.80 -12.34
N ARG A 149 18.70 12.30 -12.47
CA ARG A 149 18.39 13.60 -13.08
C ARG A 149 19.07 14.80 -12.42
N PHE A 150 19.21 14.77 -11.11
CA PHE A 150 19.69 15.91 -10.32
C PHE A 150 21.01 15.64 -9.60
N LEU A 151 21.72 14.57 -9.98
CA LEU A 151 23.01 14.27 -9.37
C LEU A 151 24.04 15.40 -9.66
N PRO A 152 24.96 15.67 -8.73
CA PRO A 152 26.04 16.63 -8.95
C PRO A 152 26.96 16.23 -10.12
N ALA A 153 27.69 17.21 -10.66
CA ALA A 153 28.54 17.00 -11.83
C ALA A 153 29.65 15.95 -11.65
N GLU A 154 30.05 15.65 -10.41
CA GLU A 154 31.00 14.57 -10.09
C GLU A 154 30.48 13.17 -10.49
N PHE A 155 29.16 13.01 -10.66
CA PHE A 155 28.54 11.77 -11.14
C PHE A 155 28.32 11.74 -12.66
N ASN A 156 28.79 12.73 -13.41
CA ASN A 156 28.53 12.79 -14.85
C ASN A 156 29.03 11.55 -15.61
N ASP A 157 30.22 11.05 -15.28
CA ASP A 157 30.80 9.87 -15.95
C ASP A 157 29.94 8.62 -15.74
N ILE A 158 29.45 8.41 -14.51
CA ILE A 158 28.60 7.26 -14.19
C ILE A 158 27.23 7.38 -14.85
N VAL A 159 26.67 8.60 -14.92
CA VAL A 159 25.41 8.86 -15.64
C VAL A 159 25.56 8.58 -17.14
N GLN A 160 26.67 8.98 -17.77
CA GLN A 160 26.93 8.66 -19.18
C GLN A 160 27.12 7.16 -19.43
N TYR A 161 27.72 6.44 -18.47
CA TYR A 161 27.80 4.99 -18.52
C TYR A 161 26.41 4.32 -18.41
N ILE A 162 25.56 4.79 -17.49
CA ILE A 162 24.19 4.29 -17.30
C ILE A 162 23.34 4.50 -18.57
N TYR A 163 23.47 5.63 -19.27
CA TYR A 163 22.71 5.88 -20.51
C TYR A 163 23.03 4.91 -21.66
N ARG A 164 24.09 4.10 -21.54
CA ARG A 164 24.45 3.09 -22.54
C ARG A 164 23.94 1.69 -22.17
N TRP A 165 23.28 1.55 -21.03
CA TRP A 165 22.67 0.29 -20.63
C TRP A 165 21.49 -0.06 -21.54
N ASP A 166 21.16 -1.35 -21.57
CA ASP A 166 19.90 -1.80 -22.16
C ASP A 166 18.71 -1.27 -21.34
N ASP A 167 17.60 -0.97 -22.00
CA ASP A 167 16.40 -0.42 -21.33
C ASP A 167 15.90 -1.32 -20.19
N ASN A 168 16.08 -2.64 -20.28
CA ASN A 168 15.68 -3.58 -19.22
C ASN A 168 16.55 -3.49 -17.96
N GLU A 169 17.73 -2.89 -18.09
CA GLU A 169 18.69 -2.68 -17.01
C GLU A 169 18.53 -1.32 -16.33
N PHE A 170 17.82 -0.37 -16.96
CA PHE A 170 17.58 0.98 -16.44
C PHE A 170 16.56 0.98 -15.30
N LYS A 171 17.00 0.47 -14.14
CA LYS A 171 16.19 0.27 -12.94
C LYS A 171 16.80 0.98 -11.75
N PHE A 172 15.95 1.57 -10.91
CA PHE A 172 16.35 2.31 -9.72
C PHE A 172 17.35 1.52 -8.85
N ASP A 173 17.01 0.28 -8.50
CA ASP A 173 17.85 -0.54 -7.63
C ASP A 173 19.18 -0.94 -8.27
N LYS A 174 19.23 -1.07 -9.60
CA LYS A 174 20.49 -1.38 -10.30
C LYS A 174 21.42 -0.17 -10.34
N ILE A 175 20.85 1.03 -10.56
CA ILE A 175 21.58 2.30 -10.55
C ILE A 175 22.16 2.58 -9.17
N LEU A 176 21.40 2.31 -8.10
CA LEU A 176 21.84 2.54 -6.71
C LEU A 176 23.08 1.71 -6.31
N LEU A 177 23.41 0.66 -7.06
CA LEU A 177 24.55 -0.21 -6.82
C LEU A 177 25.83 0.20 -7.56
N GLN A 178 25.78 1.24 -8.39
CA GLN A 178 26.94 1.76 -9.14
C GLN A 178 27.70 2.79 -8.30
#